data_AF-C7QZ57-F1
#
_entry.id   AF-C7QZ57-F1
#
_cell.length_a   1.000
_cell.length_b   1.000
_cell.length_c   1.000
_cell.angle_alpha   90.00
_cell.angle_beta   90.00
_cell.angle_gamma   90.00
#
_symmetry.space_group_name_H-M   'P 1'
#
loop_
_entity.id
_entity.type
_entity.pdbx_description
1 polymer ?
#
loop_
_entity_poly.entity_id
_entity_poly.type
_entity_poly.pdbx_seq_one_letter_code
_entity_poly.pdbx_strand_id
1 'polypeptide(L)'
;MVTVEQWRNSKVAKLATIPRIPAREKTGVSFPTNWSVFVIAIAATASVLIWANIAPDTISTTGGAIAYSSYRRGRAPLISALFEPVFPNASNRFAGRLIDVFAIIVTLFGTAISLGIGALQIQSGFTLVSGFSPEGNMFLIGALAVLTSLFIASAVSGVKKGIRALSNINMGLTIALALFMLIAGPTVFLLNLVPASVFSFFTELGLMLTRNPNQGQEAHDFLSAWTTFYWAWWVSWTPFVRMFIAKISRGRTLRQYVTTVVLVPAAISMVWFAIYGGTAISMTLDGNELMTGGSGEEVLFNMLSNLPFGLLTSIIAMIAIIIFFITAADSASIVMASMSQSGRPNPSKPVTITWGLLLGLIATSLLLAGGNNALSGLQSIMVVTALPFAFVTIGVMITWAKDLRTDPFIIRRTYAQEAIAQGVRRGIDEHGDAFVFSVNEVPEAEGAGANFPSDDPALTEWYVEATADADPDSSVLTESGPHVPVSPSTAPGNTAPSAATADASSPARRAPR
;
A
#
# COMPACT_ATOMS: atom_id res chain seq x y z
N MET A 1 -24.97 -13.99 17.51
CA MET A 1 -24.32 -13.01 18.39
C MET A 1 -23.23 -13.70 19.18
N VAL A 2 -21.97 -13.34 18.93
CA VAL A 2 -20.83 -13.62 19.81
C VAL A 2 -20.17 -12.25 19.97
N THR A 3 -20.11 -11.72 21.18
CA THR A 3 -19.48 -10.40 21.40
C THR A 3 -17.98 -10.48 21.06
N VAL A 4 -17.37 -9.37 20.66
CA VAL A 4 -15.91 -9.29 20.40
C VAL A 4 -15.10 -9.80 21.60
N GLU A 5 -15.65 -9.64 22.80
CA GLU A 5 -15.09 -10.12 24.05
C GLU A 5 -15.24 -11.65 24.23
N GLN A 6 -16.34 -12.25 23.78
CA GLN A 6 -16.52 -13.70 23.72
C GLN A 6 -15.67 -14.38 22.64
N TRP A 7 -15.45 -13.73 21.48
CA TRP A 7 -14.53 -14.25 20.46
C TRP A 7 -13.08 -14.23 20.95
N ARG A 8 -12.66 -13.14 21.61
CA ARG A 8 -11.32 -13.00 22.24
C ARG A 8 -11.05 -14.08 23.30
N ASN A 9 -12.09 -14.57 23.98
CA ASN A 9 -11.99 -15.59 25.03
C ASN A 9 -12.27 -17.04 24.54
N SER A 10 -12.62 -17.25 23.28
CA SER A 10 -12.87 -18.58 22.72
C SER A 10 -11.59 -19.42 22.65
N LYS A 11 -11.69 -20.74 22.89
CA LYS A 11 -10.54 -21.68 22.75
C LYS A 11 -9.93 -21.66 21.33
N VAL A 12 -10.71 -21.27 20.32
CA VAL A 12 -10.27 -21.12 18.93
C VAL A 12 -9.40 -19.87 18.75
N ALA A 13 -9.71 -18.75 19.41
CA ALA A 13 -8.85 -17.56 19.41
C ALA A 13 -7.52 -17.78 20.15
N LYS A 14 -7.51 -18.62 21.21
CA LYS A 14 -6.28 -18.99 21.93
C LYS A 14 -5.33 -19.89 21.13
N LEU A 15 -5.83 -20.58 20.11
CA LEU A 15 -5.00 -21.38 19.17
C LEU A 15 -4.44 -20.55 18.01
N ALA A 16 -5.04 -19.39 17.69
CA ALA A 16 -4.57 -18.46 16.65
C ALA A 16 -3.65 -17.34 17.19
N THR A 17 -3.49 -17.24 18.51
CA THR A 17 -2.52 -16.35 19.15
C THR A 17 -1.18 -17.06 19.31
N ILE A 18 -0.25 -16.81 18.38
CA ILE A 18 1.18 -17.02 18.62
C ILE A 18 1.57 -16.10 19.79
N PRO A 19 2.25 -16.59 20.83
CA PRO A 19 2.53 -15.82 22.04
C PRO A 19 3.25 -14.51 21.72
N ARG A 20 2.83 -13.43 22.40
CA ARG A 20 3.51 -12.14 22.40
C ARG A 20 5.00 -12.37 22.68
N ILE A 21 5.87 -11.81 21.87
CA ILE A 21 7.30 -11.72 22.19
C ILE A 21 7.44 -10.66 23.29
N PRO A 22 7.82 -11.01 24.53
CA PRO A 22 8.33 -10.02 25.46
C PRO A 22 9.67 -9.49 24.94
N ALA A 23 9.94 -8.22 25.16
CA ALA A 23 11.23 -7.61 24.92
C ALA A 23 12.30 -8.24 25.83
N ARG A 24 12.85 -9.39 25.43
CA ARG A 24 14.11 -10.00 25.87
C ARG A 24 14.33 -11.30 25.10
N GLU A 25 15.19 -11.26 24.09
CA GLU A 25 15.63 -12.46 23.36
C GLU A 25 16.85 -13.05 24.09
N LYS A 26 16.63 -14.13 24.83
CA LYS A 26 17.63 -15.16 25.12
C LYS A 26 17.00 -16.51 24.85
N THR A 27 16.95 -16.91 23.59
CA THR A 27 16.66 -18.30 23.20
C THR A 27 17.78 -18.75 22.27
N GLY A 28 18.72 -19.52 22.82
CA GLY A 28 19.89 -20.08 22.13
C GLY A 28 19.53 -21.23 21.18
N VAL A 29 18.53 -21.02 20.32
CA VAL A 29 18.11 -22.00 19.31
C VAL A 29 18.31 -21.38 17.94
N SER A 30 19.28 -21.89 17.19
CA SER A 30 19.46 -21.57 15.76
C SER A 30 18.51 -22.43 14.93
N PHE A 31 17.71 -21.80 14.08
CA PHE A 31 16.93 -22.49 13.05
C PHE A 31 17.79 -22.57 11.78
N PRO A 32 18.41 -23.72 11.44
CA PRO A 32 19.14 -23.83 10.19
C PRO A 32 18.18 -23.64 9.02
N THR A 33 18.59 -22.80 8.08
CA THR A 33 17.78 -22.48 6.90
C THR A 33 17.69 -23.71 6.02
N ASN A 34 16.48 -24.23 5.81
CA ASN A 34 16.25 -25.30 4.86
C ASN A 34 16.50 -24.74 3.46
N TRP A 35 17.67 -25.04 2.90
CA TRP A 35 18.16 -24.50 1.63
C TRP A 35 17.25 -24.86 0.46
N SER A 36 16.61 -26.02 0.46
CA SER A 36 15.64 -26.40 -0.57
C SER A 36 14.42 -25.49 -0.54
N VAL A 37 13.88 -25.23 0.66
CA VAL A 37 12.76 -24.28 0.85
C VAL A 37 13.21 -22.85 0.55
N PHE A 38 14.44 -22.47 0.90
CA PHE A 38 14.98 -21.14 0.62
C PHE A 38 15.23 -20.91 -0.87
N VAL A 39 15.73 -21.90 -1.60
CA VAL A 39 15.94 -21.85 -3.06
C VAL A 39 14.61 -21.90 -3.80
N ILE A 40 13.64 -22.71 -3.37
CA ILE A 40 12.28 -22.71 -3.95
C ILE A 40 11.58 -21.40 -3.63
N ALA A 41 11.71 -20.88 -2.40
CA ALA A 41 11.16 -19.57 -2.04
C ALA A 41 11.87 -18.44 -2.80
N ILE A 42 13.18 -18.50 -3.04
CA ILE A 42 13.91 -17.53 -3.87
C ILE A 42 13.54 -17.68 -5.34
N ALA A 43 13.36 -18.88 -5.88
CA ALA A 43 12.97 -19.09 -7.26
C ALA A 43 11.53 -18.63 -7.48
N ALA A 44 10.60 -19.01 -6.60
CA ALA A 44 9.23 -18.52 -6.61
C ALA A 44 9.19 -17.00 -6.37
N THR A 45 9.97 -16.46 -5.43
CA THR A 45 10.08 -15.02 -5.20
C THR A 45 10.78 -14.33 -6.36
N ALA A 46 11.74 -14.93 -7.05
CA ALA A 46 12.43 -14.34 -8.20
C ALA A 46 11.54 -14.38 -9.44
N SER A 47 10.79 -15.46 -9.69
CA SER A 47 9.77 -15.52 -10.74
C SER A 47 8.62 -14.55 -10.45
N VAL A 48 8.21 -14.44 -9.18
CA VAL A 48 7.24 -13.44 -8.71
C VAL A 48 7.84 -12.04 -8.74
N LEU A 49 9.14 -11.83 -8.49
CA LEU A 49 9.82 -10.54 -8.57
C LEU A 49 10.09 -10.14 -10.01
N ILE A 50 10.31 -11.08 -10.93
CA ILE A 50 10.46 -10.84 -12.36
C ILE A 50 9.10 -10.44 -12.94
N TRP A 51 8.01 -11.09 -12.52
CA TRP A 51 6.66 -10.59 -12.81
C TRP A 51 6.34 -9.30 -12.06
N ALA A 52 6.72 -9.15 -10.79
CA ALA A 52 6.44 -7.98 -9.94
C ALA A 52 7.34 -6.77 -10.23
N ASN A 53 8.38 -6.91 -11.06
CA ASN A 53 9.14 -5.79 -11.62
C ASN A 53 8.45 -5.21 -12.86
N ILE A 54 7.46 -5.88 -13.46
CA ILE A 54 6.88 -5.48 -14.75
C ILE A 54 5.34 -5.40 -14.72
N ALA A 55 4.66 -6.16 -13.85
CA ALA A 55 3.39 -5.72 -13.27
C ALA A 55 3.70 -4.63 -12.23
N PRO A 56 2.94 -3.52 -12.14
CA PRO A 56 3.30 -2.39 -11.30
C PRO A 56 3.05 -2.70 -9.82
N ASP A 57 3.83 -3.62 -9.27
CA ASP A 57 3.91 -3.94 -7.84
C ASP A 57 4.85 -2.98 -7.09
N THR A 58 4.76 -1.75 -7.51
CA THR A 58 4.79 -0.61 -6.61
C THR A 58 3.92 -0.82 -5.33
N ILE A 59 2.96 -1.76 -5.34
CA ILE A 59 1.96 -2.09 -4.30
C ILE A 59 2.56 -2.49 -2.96
N SER A 60 3.41 -3.51 -2.92
CA SER A 60 4.06 -3.93 -1.67
C SER A 60 5.11 -2.91 -1.22
N THR A 61 5.83 -2.30 -2.15
CA THR A 61 6.93 -1.40 -1.82
C THR A 61 6.45 -0.11 -1.18
N THR A 62 5.44 0.54 -1.76
CA THR A 62 4.95 1.81 -1.22
C THR A 62 4.11 1.61 0.05
N GLY A 63 3.31 0.55 0.16
CA GLY A 63 2.57 0.28 1.39
C GLY A 63 3.49 -0.17 2.54
N GLY A 64 4.54 -0.95 2.22
CA GLY A 64 5.62 -1.28 3.14
C GLY A 64 6.40 -0.04 3.56
N ALA A 65 6.67 0.87 2.62
CA ALA A 65 7.31 2.16 2.89
C ALA A 65 6.47 3.06 3.80
N ILE A 66 5.16 3.17 3.55
CA ILE A 66 4.24 3.93 4.43
C ILE A 66 4.19 3.28 5.81
N ALA A 67 4.04 1.96 5.90
CA ALA A 67 3.98 1.26 7.18
C ALA A 67 5.30 1.42 7.97
N TYR A 68 6.44 1.29 7.30
CA TYR A 68 7.75 1.50 7.88
C TYR A 68 7.93 2.96 8.33
N SER A 69 7.69 3.91 7.43
CA SER A 69 7.85 5.34 7.70
C SER A 69 6.96 5.78 8.86
N SER A 70 5.70 5.35 8.93
CA SER A 70 4.77 5.77 9.99
C SER A 70 4.89 5.00 11.29
N TYR A 71 5.05 3.68 11.26
CA TYR A 71 5.04 2.85 12.48
C TYR A 71 6.41 2.52 13.03
N ARG A 72 7.44 2.46 12.17
CA ARG A 72 8.82 2.25 12.62
C ARG A 72 9.50 3.60 12.83
N ARG A 73 9.50 4.48 11.83
CA ARG A 73 10.20 5.79 11.86
C ARG A 73 9.37 6.94 12.46
N GLY A 74 8.10 6.73 12.77
CA GLY A 74 7.25 7.75 13.38
C GLY A 74 7.00 8.97 12.50
N ARG A 75 7.01 8.86 11.17
CA ARG A 75 6.72 9.99 10.25
C ARG A 75 5.23 10.09 9.92
N ALA A 76 4.77 11.28 9.52
CA ALA A 76 3.41 11.48 9.03
C ALA A 76 3.10 10.51 7.86
N PRO A 77 1.86 9.99 7.74
CA PRO A 77 1.47 9.05 6.69
C PRO A 77 1.22 9.78 5.35
N LEU A 78 2.23 10.49 4.86
CA LEU A 78 2.24 11.21 3.58
C LEU A 78 3.17 10.50 2.59
N ILE A 79 2.93 10.64 1.29
CA ILE A 79 3.81 10.08 0.27
C ILE A 79 5.14 10.86 0.26
N SER A 80 5.07 12.18 0.45
CA SER A 80 6.25 13.03 0.59
C SER A 80 7.17 12.61 1.75
N ALA A 81 6.62 12.12 2.86
CA ALA A 81 7.39 11.68 4.02
C ALA A 81 8.26 10.45 3.74
N LEU A 82 8.00 9.71 2.65
CA LEU A 82 8.84 8.59 2.20
C LEU A 82 10.16 9.05 1.57
N PHE A 83 10.26 10.34 1.22
CA PHE A 83 11.45 10.93 0.61
C PHE A 83 12.40 11.59 1.62
N GLU A 84 12.06 11.56 2.91
CA GLU A 84 12.89 12.06 4.00
C GLU A 84 14.36 11.58 3.95
N PRO A 85 14.68 10.31 3.58
CA PRO A 85 16.06 9.85 3.47
C PRO A 85 16.87 10.49 2.33
N VAL A 86 16.22 11.16 1.38
CA VAL A 86 16.88 11.80 0.22
C VAL A 86 16.94 13.31 0.39
N PHE A 87 15.88 13.93 0.93
CA PHE A 87 15.89 15.35 1.25
C PHE A 87 15.17 15.57 2.59
N PRO A 88 15.89 16.06 3.63
CA PRO A 88 15.31 16.26 4.95
C PRO A 88 14.15 17.25 4.96
N ASN A 89 13.19 17.02 5.84
CA ASN A 89 11.96 17.77 5.97
C ASN A 89 11.11 17.77 4.69
N ALA A 90 11.05 16.61 4.02
CA ALA A 90 10.49 16.45 2.67
C ALA A 90 9.09 17.03 2.54
N SER A 91 8.19 16.68 3.48
CA SER A 91 6.78 17.09 3.46
C SER A 91 6.57 18.61 3.54
N ASN A 92 7.52 19.36 4.09
CA ASN A 92 7.40 20.81 4.20
C ASN A 92 8.01 21.57 3.02
N ARG A 93 8.80 20.90 2.17
CA ARG A 93 9.40 21.49 0.97
C ARG A 93 8.41 21.52 -0.19
N PHE A 94 8.62 22.45 -1.12
CA PHE A 94 7.80 22.56 -2.34
C PHE A 94 7.69 21.23 -3.12
N ALA A 95 8.82 20.54 -3.31
CA ALA A 95 8.84 19.26 -4.00
C ALA A 95 8.00 18.18 -3.29
N GLY A 96 8.04 18.10 -1.95
CA GLY A 96 7.21 17.17 -1.19
C GLY A 96 5.72 17.50 -1.26
N ARG A 97 5.38 18.79 -1.15
CA ARG A 97 3.99 19.25 -1.33
C ARG A 97 3.45 18.90 -2.72
N LEU A 98 4.29 19.03 -3.76
CA LEU A 98 3.91 18.64 -5.11
C LEU A 98 3.66 17.13 -5.23
N ILE A 99 4.48 16.30 -4.59
CA ILE A 99 4.28 14.84 -4.51
C ILE A 99 2.92 14.51 -3.88
N ASP A 100 2.58 15.14 -2.75
CA ASP A 100 1.31 14.89 -2.07
C ASP A 100 0.11 15.40 -2.89
N VAL A 101 0.24 16.51 -3.61
CA VAL A 101 -0.79 17.00 -4.55
C VAL A 101 -1.03 15.99 -5.67
N PHE A 102 0.02 15.48 -6.32
CA PHE A 102 -0.12 14.43 -7.34
C PHE A 102 -0.74 13.16 -6.78
N ALA A 103 -0.39 12.78 -5.55
CA ALA A 103 -0.97 11.62 -4.89
C ALA A 103 -2.48 11.78 -4.66
N ILE A 104 -2.94 12.98 -4.32
CA ILE A 104 -4.38 13.27 -4.19
C ILE A 104 -5.07 13.26 -5.57
N ILE A 105 -4.51 13.95 -6.56
CA ILE A 105 -5.08 14.02 -7.92
C ILE A 105 -5.21 12.63 -8.53
N VAL A 106 -4.15 11.82 -8.45
CA VAL A 106 -4.15 10.48 -9.04
C VAL A 106 -5.17 9.58 -8.34
N THR A 107 -5.30 9.69 -7.01
CA THR A 107 -6.32 8.94 -6.25
C THR A 107 -7.72 9.36 -6.66
N LEU A 108 -7.96 10.66 -6.86
CA LEU A 108 -9.24 11.22 -7.25
C LEU A 108 -9.71 10.70 -8.61
N PHE A 109 -8.89 10.85 -9.65
CA PHE A 109 -9.20 10.33 -10.98
C PHE A 109 -9.27 8.80 -11.02
N GLY A 110 -8.33 8.14 -10.34
CA GLY A 110 -8.29 6.69 -10.19
C GLY A 110 -9.57 6.11 -9.63
N THR A 111 -10.10 6.75 -8.57
CA THR A 111 -11.35 6.33 -7.94
C THR A 111 -12.56 6.73 -8.81
N ALA A 112 -12.59 7.95 -9.34
CA ALA A 112 -13.71 8.45 -10.15
C ALA A 112 -13.98 7.56 -11.37
N ILE A 113 -12.92 7.07 -12.03
CA ILE A 113 -13.04 6.16 -13.18
C ILE A 113 -13.66 4.82 -12.77
N SER A 114 -13.20 4.22 -11.67
CA SER A 114 -13.81 2.98 -11.16
C SER A 114 -15.27 3.17 -10.74
N LEU A 115 -15.62 4.32 -10.17
CA LEU A 115 -17.01 4.67 -9.88
C LEU A 115 -17.83 4.85 -11.16
N GLY A 116 -17.28 5.47 -12.20
CA GLY A 116 -17.93 5.57 -13.51
C GLY A 116 -18.29 4.21 -14.10
N ILE A 117 -17.32 3.28 -14.13
CA ILE A 117 -17.54 1.89 -14.57
C ILE A 117 -18.59 1.20 -13.69
N GLY A 118 -18.51 1.38 -12.37
CA GLY A 118 -19.50 0.83 -11.44
C GLY A 118 -20.92 1.38 -11.67
N ALA A 119 -21.06 2.65 -12.04
CA ALA A 119 -22.36 3.25 -12.36
C ALA A 119 -22.97 2.68 -13.64
N LEU A 120 -22.15 2.47 -14.68
CA LEU A 120 -22.57 1.76 -15.90
C LEU A 120 -23.03 0.33 -15.58
N GLN A 121 -22.29 -0.38 -14.72
CA GLN A 121 -22.67 -1.72 -14.27
C GLN A 121 -23.97 -1.73 -13.47
N ILE A 122 -24.22 -0.71 -12.63
CA ILE A 122 -25.49 -0.55 -11.91
C ILE A 122 -26.64 -0.29 -12.90
N GLN A 123 -26.43 0.48 -13.96
CA GLN A 123 -27.45 0.69 -14.99
C GLN A 123 -27.80 -0.61 -15.71
N SER A 124 -26.80 -1.38 -16.18
CA SER A 124 -27.04 -2.66 -16.83
C SER A 124 -27.79 -3.63 -15.92
N GLY A 125 -27.40 -3.71 -14.64
CA GLY A 125 -28.09 -4.52 -13.64
C GLY A 125 -29.53 -4.07 -13.40
N PHE A 126 -29.76 -2.75 -13.30
CA PHE A 126 -31.09 -2.19 -13.14
C PHE A 126 -31.99 -2.53 -14.33
N THR A 127 -31.48 -2.41 -15.56
CA THR A 127 -32.25 -2.76 -16.77
C THR A 127 -32.65 -4.23 -16.79
N LEU A 128 -31.74 -5.13 -16.44
CA LEU A 128 -32.05 -6.56 -16.41
C LEU A 128 -33.00 -6.95 -15.28
N VAL A 129 -32.89 -6.33 -14.10
CA VAL A 129 -33.74 -6.64 -12.94
C VAL A 129 -35.14 -6.02 -13.09
N SER A 130 -35.24 -4.79 -13.57
CA SER A 130 -36.51 -4.06 -13.67
C SER A 130 -37.25 -4.29 -14.98
N GLY A 131 -36.54 -4.74 -16.03
CA GLY A 131 -37.06 -4.79 -17.40
C GLY A 131 -37.21 -3.41 -18.06
N PHE A 132 -36.83 -2.32 -17.38
CA PHE A 132 -36.88 -0.96 -17.92
C PHE A 132 -35.49 -0.53 -18.38
N SER A 133 -35.38 -0.11 -19.64
CA SER A 133 -34.14 0.43 -20.21
C SER A 133 -34.17 1.96 -20.14
N PRO A 134 -33.41 2.60 -19.23
CA PRO A 134 -33.38 4.05 -19.16
C PRO A 134 -32.74 4.64 -20.41
N GLU A 135 -33.43 5.56 -21.07
CA GLU A 135 -32.89 6.30 -22.20
C GLU A 135 -32.06 7.51 -21.74
N GLY A 136 -30.92 7.72 -22.40
CA GLY A 136 -30.02 8.83 -22.12
C GLY A 136 -29.34 8.77 -20.75
N ASN A 137 -28.74 9.89 -20.35
CA ASN A 137 -27.85 9.93 -19.18
C ASN A 137 -28.57 10.22 -17.85
N MET A 138 -29.89 10.42 -17.86
CA MET A 138 -30.64 10.87 -16.67
C MET A 138 -30.57 9.86 -15.53
N PHE A 139 -30.67 8.56 -15.85
CA PHE A 139 -30.53 7.50 -14.87
C PHE A 139 -29.14 7.50 -14.23
N LEU A 140 -28.08 7.57 -15.03
CA LEU A 140 -26.70 7.57 -14.54
C LEU A 140 -26.42 8.80 -13.67
N ILE A 141 -26.86 9.99 -14.07
CA ILE A 141 -26.74 11.22 -13.29
C ILE A 141 -27.47 11.07 -11.95
N GLY A 142 -28.71 10.57 -11.96
CA GLY A 142 -29.50 10.34 -10.75
C GLY A 142 -28.86 9.31 -9.82
N ALA A 143 -28.43 8.17 -10.37
CA ALA A 143 -27.75 7.11 -9.63
C ALA A 143 -26.45 7.62 -8.98
N LEU A 144 -25.60 8.32 -9.73
CA LEU A 144 -24.37 8.91 -9.20
C LEU A 144 -24.65 9.97 -8.14
N ALA A 145 -25.66 10.82 -8.29
CA ALA A 145 -26.04 11.80 -7.28
C ALA A 145 -26.49 11.13 -5.97
N VAL A 146 -27.30 10.07 -6.07
CA VAL A 146 -27.75 9.28 -4.91
C VAL A 146 -26.56 8.58 -4.24
N LEU A 147 -25.74 7.86 -5.01
CA LEU A 147 -24.57 7.15 -4.50
C LEU A 147 -23.57 8.12 -3.86
N THR A 148 -23.37 9.29 -4.47
CA THR A 148 -22.53 10.37 -3.93
C THR A 148 -23.02 10.86 -2.59
N SER A 149 -24.33 11.12 -2.49
CA SER A 149 -24.95 11.52 -1.23
C SER A 149 -24.78 10.44 -0.15
N LEU A 150 -24.98 9.17 -0.51
CA LEU A 150 -24.86 8.04 0.41
C LEU A 150 -23.43 7.84 0.92
N PHE A 151 -22.42 7.85 0.05
CA PHE A 151 -21.04 7.64 0.51
C PHE A 151 -20.48 8.85 1.26
N ILE A 152 -20.88 10.08 0.92
CA ILE A 152 -20.51 11.27 1.71
C ILE A 152 -21.11 11.17 3.10
N ALA A 153 -22.41 10.84 3.19
CA ALA A 153 -23.07 10.62 4.47
C ALA A 153 -22.35 9.54 5.29
N SER A 154 -21.95 8.43 4.64
CA SER A 154 -21.14 7.38 5.26
C SER A 154 -19.83 7.93 5.83
N ALA A 155 -19.05 8.66 5.01
CA ALA A 155 -17.73 9.18 5.36
C ALA A 155 -17.74 10.17 6.53
N VAL A 156 -18.81 10.97 6.67
CA VAL A 156 -18.91 12.00 7.72
C VAL A 156 -19.69 11.55 8.96
N SER A 157 -20.48 10.48 8.84
CA SER A 157 -21.31 9.97 9.94
C SER A 157 -20.46 9.44 11.10
N GLY A 158 -19.21 9.04 10.84
CA GLY A 158 -18.36 8.40 11.84
C GLY A 158 -18.88 7.03 12.28
N VAL A 159 -19.84 6.44 11.54
CA VAL A 159 -20.45 5.14 11.82
C VAL A 159 -19.51 4.01 11.41
N LYS A 160 -18.31 3.98 12.03
CA LYS A 160 -17.27 2.98 11.80
C LYS A 160 -17.80 1.55 11.97
N LYS A 161 -18.77 1.35 12.87
CA LYS A 161 -19.43 0.05 13.09
C LYS A 161 -20.35 -0.35 11.92
N GLY A 162 -21.11 0.59 11.37
CA GLY A 162 -22.03 0.31 10.25
C GLY A 162 -21.27 0.08 8.95
N ILE A 163 -20.25 0.89 8.64
CA ILE A 163 -19.39 0.66 7.46
C ILE A 163 -18.72 -0.71 7.53
N ARG A 164 -18.21 -1.09 8.71
CA ARG A 164 -17.63 -2.42 8.92
C ARG A 164 -18.65 -3.53 8.74
N ALA A 165 -19.89 -3.34 9.21
CA ALA A 165 -20.96 -4.30 9.00
C ALA A 165 -21.33 -4.44 7.52
N LEU A 166 -21.51 -3.32 6.80
CA LEU A 166 -21.77 -3.32 5.36
C LEU A 166 -20.65 -4.03 4.59
N SER A 167 -19.39 -3.72 4.89
CA SER A 167 -18.23 -4.37 4.25
C SER A 167 -18.19 -5.88 4.53
N ASN A 168 -18.45 -6.31 5.77
CA ASN A 168 -18.50 -7.74 6.11
C ASN A 168 -19.68 -8.47 5.43
N ILE A 169 -20.85 -7.85 5.40
CA ILE A 169 -22.02 -8.39 4.67
C ILE A 169 -21.66 -8.53 3.19
N ASN A 170 -21.03 -7.51 2.61
CA ASN A 170 -20.65 -7.53 1.21
C ASN A 170 -19.63 -8.62 0.88
N MET A 171 -18.64 -8.84 1.75
CA MET A 171 -17.73 -9.98 1.63
C MET A 171 -18.48 -11.31 1.67
N GLY A 172 -19.47 -11.44 2.57
CA GLY A 172 -20.34 -12.61 2.63
C GLY A 172 -21.15 -12.82 1.35
N LEU A 173 -21.76 -11.77 0.80
CA LEU A 173 -22.50 -11.82 -0.47
C LEU A 173 -21.59 -12.21 -1.64
N THR A 174 -20.39 -11.63 -1.70
CA THR A 174 -19.41 -11.89 -2.76
C THR A 174 -18.95 -13.34 -2.74
N ILE A 175 -18.63 -13.88 -1.56
CA ILE A 175 -18.25 -15.30 -1.41
C ILE A 175 -19.44 -16.21 -1.73
N ALA A 176 -20.65 -15.87 -1.27
CA ALA A 176 -21.84 -16.65 -1.56
C ALA A 176 -22.15 -16.69 -3.06
N LEU A 177 -22.03 -15.57 -3.78
CA LEU A 177 -22.19 -15.51 -5.24
C LEU A 177 -21.10 -16.31 -5.95
N ALA A 178 -19.83 -16.21 -5.53
CA ALA A 178 -18.76 -17.01 -6.13
C ALA A 178 -18.97 -18.52 -5.93
N LEU A 179 -19.40 -18.94 -4.73
CA LEU A 179 -19.74 -20.34 -4.46
C LEU A 179 -20.96 -20.80 -5.26
N PHE A 180 -21.99 -19.95 -5.37
CA PHE A 180 -23.14 -20.21 -6.22
C PHE A 180 -22.71 -20.40 -7.68
N MET A 181 -21.91 -19.49 -8.24
CA MET A 181 -21.40 -19.60 -9.61
C MET A 181 -20.57 -20.87 -9.81
N LEU A 182 -19.75 -21.26 -8.84
CA LEU A 182 -18.96 -22.49 -8.90
C LEU A 182 -19.84 -23.74 -8.95
N ILE A 183 -20.93 -23.78 -8.19
CA ILE A 183 -21.82 -24.95 -8.07
C ILE A 183 -22.85 -25.00 -9.20
N ALA A 184 -23.45 -23.87 -9.54
CA ALA A 184 -24.49 -23.76 -10.55
C ALA A 184 -23.93 -23.67 -11.98
N GLY A 185 -22.69 -23.19 -12.13
CA GLY A 185 -21.96 -23.17 -13.39
C GLY A 185 -21.25 -24.49 -13.70
N PRO A 186 -20.30 -24.49 -14.65
CA PRO A 186 -19.64 -25.70 -15.13
C PRO A 186 -18.54 -26.17 -14.16
N THR A 187 -18.90 -26.66 -12.96
CA THR A 187 -17.98 -26.90 -11.83
C THR A 187 -16.70 -27.64 -12.21
N VAL A 188 -16.80 -28.76 -12.95
CA VAL A 188 -15.63 -29.56 -13.33
C VAL A 188 -14.69 -28.78 -14.26
N PHE A 189 -15.25 -28.01 -15.20
CA PHE A 189 -14.48 -27.13 -16.07
C PHE A 189 -13.72 -26.06 -15.25
N LEU A 190 -14.40 -25.40 -14.30
CA LEU A 190 -13.79 -24.37 -13.46
C LEU A 190 -12.67 -24.94 -12.57
N LEU A 191 -12.88 -26.13 -11.99
CA LEU A 191 -11.86 -26.80 -11.17
C LEU A 191 -10.62 -27.20 -11.98
N ASN A 192 -10.79 -27.59 -13.24
CA ASN A 192 -9.68 -27.86 -14.15
C ASN A 192 -9.00 -26.57 -14.65
N LEU A 193 -9.76 -25.48 -14.78
CA LEU A 193 -9.26 -24.21 -15.27
C LEU A 193 -8.26 -23.57 -14.28
N VAL A 194 -8.47 -23.72 -12.97
CA VAL A 194 -7.57 -23.14 -11.94
C VAL A 194 -6.10 -23.58 -12.11
N PRO A 195 -5.74 -24.88 -12.04
CA PRO A 195 -4.36 -25.32 -12.21
C PRO A 195 -3.83 -25.04 -13.62
N ALA A 196 -4.68 -25.14 -14.66
CA ALA A 196 -4.31 -24.80 -16.03
C ALA A 196 -3.93 -23.31 -16.17
N SER A 197 -4.66 -22.41 -15.52
CA SER A 197 -4.42 -20.97 -15.55
C SER A 197 -3.12 -20.61 -14.83
N VAL A 198 -2.82 -21.27 -13.72
CA VAL A 198 -1.54 -21.10 -13.01
C VAL A 198 -0.38 -21.52 -13.90
N PHE A 199 -0.46 -22.70 -14.51
CA PHE A 199 0.61 -23.18 -15.40
C PHE A 199 0.77 -22.25 -16.61
N SER A 200 -0.33 -21.92 -17.29
CA SER A 200 -0.34 -21.03 -18.46
C SER A 200 0.22 -19.65 -18.15
N PHE A 201 -0.11 -19.08 -16.99
CA PHE A 201 0.44 -17.80 -16.56
C PHE A 201 1.98 -17.83 -16.51
N PHE A 202 2.59 -18.88 -15.96
CA PHE A 202 4.05 -18.98 -15.88
C PHE A 202 4.71 -19.31 -17.23
N THR A 203 4.05 -20.04 -18.11
CA THR A 203 4.58 -20.32 -19.46
C THR A 203 4.54 -19.08 -20.34
N GLU A 204 3.45 -18.31 -20.29
CA GLU A 204 3.25 -17.13 -21.14
C GLU A 204 3.86 -15.85 -20.54
N LEU A 205 4.34 -15.92 -19.31
CA LEU A 205 4.89 -14.79 -18.57
C LEU A 205 5.90 -13.99 -19.40
N GLY A 206 6.94 -14.63 -19.93
CA GLY A 206 7.98 -13.94 -20.71
C GLY A 206 7.44 -13.23 -21.96
N LEU A 207 6.42 -13.81 -22.62
CA LEU A 207 5.78 -13.21 -23.79
C LEU A 207 4.91 -12.02 -23.41
N MET A 208 4.16 -12.11 -22.32
CA MET A 208 3.37 -10.99 -21.80
C MET A 208 4.25 -9.80 -21.43
N LEU A 209 5.40 -10.07 -20.80
CA LEU A 209 6.36 -9.05 -20.34
C LEU A 209 7.09 -8.30 -21.46
N THR A 210 7.26 -8.95 -22.61
CA THR A 210 8.00 -8.40 -23.76
C THR A 210 7.08 -7.76 -24.80
N ARG A 211 5.75 -7.86 -24.61
CA ARG A 211 4.76 -7.28 -25.49
C ARG A 211 4.94 -5.76 -25.57
N ASN A 212 5.08 -5.23 -26.78
CA ASN A 212 5.29 -3.81 -26.98
C ASN A 212 4.64 -3.30 -28.28
N PRO A 213 4.33 -1.99 -28.39
CA PRO A 213 3.62 -1.44 -29.55
C PRO A 213 4.31 -1.62 -30.90
N ASN A 214 5.63 -1.84 -30.92
CA ASN A 214 6.38 -2.00 -32.18
C ASN A 214 6.15 -3.37 -32.83
N GLN A 215 5.43 -4.28 -32.18
CA GLN A 215 5.09 -5.60 -32.71
C GLN A 215 3.88 -5.58 -33.66
N GLY A 216 3.27 -4.41 -33.90
CA GLY A 216 2.18 -4.22 -34.85
C GLY A 216 0.99 -3.47 -34.26
N GLN A 217 0.06 -3.06 -35.12
CA GLN A 217 -1.12 -2.28 -34.70
C GLN A 217 -2.00 -3.03 -33.70
N GLU A 218 -2.20 -4.33 -33.90
CA GLU A 218 -2.98 -5.17 -32.98
C GLU A 218 -2.36 -5.22 -31.58
N ALA A 219 -1.02 -5.31 -31.49
CA ALA A 219 -0.31 -5.27 -30.22
C ALA A 219 -0.44 -3.89 -29.55
N HIS A 220 -0.35 -2.81 -30.32
CA HIS A 220 -0.59 -1.45 -29.83
C HIS A 220 -1.99 -1.29 -29.24
N ASP A 221 -3.02 -1.72 -29.99
CA ASP A 221 -4.42 -1.55 -29.60
C ASP A 221 -4.75 -2.39 -28.36
N PHE A 222 -4.26 -3.63 -28.30
CA PHE A 222 -4.38 -4.48 -27.12
C PHE A 222 -3.68 -3.87 -25.90
N LEU A 223 -2.43 -3.40 -26.04
CA LEU A 223 -1.69 -2.80 -24.93
C LEU A 223 -2.33 -1.51 -24.43
N SER A 224 -2.91 -0.71 -25.33
CA SER A 224 -3.59 0.54 -24.96
C SER A 224 -4.87 0.25 -24.19
N ALA A 225 -5.71 -0.67 -24.69
CA ALA A 225 -6.99 -1.00 -24.08
C ALA A 225 -6.87 -1.79 -22.76
N TRP A 226 -5.82 -2.60 -22.61
CA TRP A 226 -5.64 -3.51 -21.47
C TRP A 226 -4.41 -3.13 -20.64
N THR A 227 -3.22 -3.57 -21.04
CA THR A 227 -2.04 -3.57 -20.17
C THR A 227 -1.68 -2.17 -19.65
N THR A 228 -1.59 -1.18 -20.54
CA THR A 228 -1.25 0.21 -20.19
C THR A 228 -2.33 0.85 -19.34
N PHE A 229 -3.60 0.61 -19.67
CA PHE A 229 -4.73 1.08 -18.87
C PHE A 229 -4.69 0.51 -17.45
N TYR A 230 -4.59 -0.81 -17.28
CA TYR A 230 -4.52 -1.43 -15.96
C TYR A 230 -3.28 -0.96 -15.20
N TRP A 231 -2.15 -0.73 -15.87
CA TRP A 231 -0.96 -0.21 -15.20
C TRP A 231 -1.18 1.19 -14.65
N ALA A 232 -1.76 2.08 -15.47
CA ALA A 232 -2.13 3.41 -15.02
C ALA A 232 -3.17 3.37 -13.88
N TRP A 233 -4.15 2.46 -13.98
CA TRP A 233 -5.17 2.27 -12.96
C TRP A 233 -4.59 1.79 -11.62
N TRP A 234 -3.70 0.79 -11.63
CA TRP A 234 -3.07 0.34 -10.38
C TRP A 234 -2.14 1.39 -9.78
N VAL A 235 -1.43 2.15 -10.61
CA VAL A 235 -0.60 3.27 -10.17
C VAL A 235 -1.46 4.35 -9.52
N SER A 236 -2.63 4.68 -10.07
CA SER A 236 -3.52 5.70 -9.51
C SER A 236 -4.12 5.32 -8.15
N TRP A 237 -4.33 4.02 -7.92
CA TRP A 237 -4.82 3.50 -6.64
C TRP A 237 -3.74 3.41 -5.56
N THR A 238 -2.48 3.65 -5.91
CA THR A 238 -1.33 3.57 -5.00
C THR A 238 -1.54 4.28 -3.67
N PRO A 239 -1.83 5.59 -3.60
CA PRO A 239 -1.73 6.33 -2.34
C PRO A 239 -2.80 5.86 -1.35
N PHE A 240 -4.03 5.69 -1.87
CA PHE A 240 -5.18 5.25 -1.12
C PHE A 240 -5.06 3.81 -0.60
N VAL A 241 -4.91 2.84 -1.51
CA VAL A 241 -4.93 1.42 -1.14
C VAL A 241 -3.77 1.09 -0.21
N ARG A 242 -2.60 1.67 -0.46
CA ARG A 242 -1.39 1.32 0.28
C ARG A 242 -1.34 1.94 1.66
N MET A 243 -1.93 3.13 1.83
CA MET A 243 -2.16 3.68 3.17
C MET A 243 -3.11 2.79 3.98
N PHE A 244 -4.17 2.25 3.36
CA PHE A 244 -5.07 1.31 4.02
C PHE A 244 -4.34 0.01 4.43
N ILE A 245 -3.62 -0.61 3.49
CA ILE A 245 -2.84 -1.83 3.74
C ILE A 245 -1.78 -1.59 4.83
N ALA A 246 -1.10 -0.43 4.82
CA ALA A 246 -0.15 -0.06 5.85
C ALA A 246 -0.81 -0.05 7.24
N LYS A 247 -1.98 0.59 7.37
CA LYS A 247 -2.72 0.70 8.64
C LYS A 247 -3.09 -0.65 9.25
N ILE A 248 -3.56 -1.58 8.43
CA ILE A 248 -3.92 -2.93 8.90
C ILE A 248 -2.71 -3.86 9.10
N SER A 249 -1.51 -3.41 8.73
CA SER A 249 -0.27 -4.19 8.82
C SER A 249 0.64 -3.81 9.99
N ARG A 250 0.18 -2.95 10.92
CA ARG A 250 0.95 -2.56 12.11
C ARG A 250 1.39 -3.80 12.91
N GLY A 251 2.69 -3.90 13.20
CA GLY A 251 3.27 -5.00 13.98
C GLY A 251 3.58 -6.26 13.17
N ARG A 252 3.39 -6.27 11.85
CA ARG A 252 3.83 -7.36 10.97
C ARG A 252 5.29 -7.19 10.58
N THR A 253 6.00 -8.30 10.37
CA THR A 253 7.34 -8.26 9.74
C THR A 253 7.22 -7.88 8.26
N LEU A 254 8.25 -7.25 7.67
CA LEU A 254 8.26 -6.92 6.24
C LEU A 254 8.06 -8.17 5.36
N ARG A 255 8.60 -9.32 5.77
CA ARG A 255 8.40 -10.59 5.05
C ARG A 255 6.93 -11.02 5.05
N GLN A 256 6.27 -11.02 6.21
CA GLN A 256 4.85 -11.34 6.32
C GLN A 256 4.00 -10.36 5.53
N TYR A 257 4.33 -9.06 5.60
CA TYR A 257 3.68 -8.01 4.84
C TYR A 257 3.73 -8.30 3.33
N VAL A 258 4.92 -8.41 2.75
CA VAL A 258 5.10 -8.62 1.30
C VAL A 258 4.42 -9.92 0.87
N THR A 259 4.67 -11.02 1.58
CA THR A 259 4.09 -12.33 1.25
C THR A 259 2.57 -12.29 1.23
N THR A 260 1.94 -11.65 2.23
CA THR A 260 0.49 -11.58 2.34
C THR A 260 -0.11 -10.67 1.28
N VAL A 261 0.47 -9.48 1.08
CA VAL A 261 -0.03 -8.46 0.16
C VAL A 261 0.10 -8.90 -1.29
N VAL A 262 1.08 -9.74 -1.62
CA VAL A 262 1.26 -10.29 -2.97
C VAL A 262 0.40 -11.54 -3.17
N LEU A 263 0.55 -12.55 -2.31
CA LEU A 263 -0.02 -13.88 -2.58
C LEU A 263 -1.54 -13.94 -2.34
N VAL A 264 -2.06 -13.27 -1.30
CA VAL A 264 -3.49 -13.39 -0.96
C VAL A 264 -4.38 -12.75 -2.03
N PRO A 265 -4.16 -11.48 -2.46
CA PRO A 265 -4.95 -10.90 -3.54
C PRO A 265 -4.77 -11.64 -4.87
N ALA A 266 -3.57 -12.09 -5.20
CA ALA A 266 -3.33 -12.87 -6.43
C ALA A 266 -4.14 -14.17 -6.45
N ALA A 267 -4.18 -14.92 -5.33
CA ALA A 267 -4.97 -16.13 -5.23
C ALA A 267 -6.48 -15.85 -5.34
N ILE A 268 -6.98 -14.81 -4.67
CA ILE A 268 -8.39 -14.41 -4.74
C ILE A 268 -8.76 -14.02 -6.17
N SER A 269 -7.96 -13.19 -6.83
CA SER A 269 -8.18 -12.79 -8.22
C SER A 269 -8.15 -13.97 -9.18
N MET A 270 -7.19 -14.89 -9.03
CA MET A 270 -7.10 -16.10 -9.84
C MET A 270 -8.38 -16.94 -9.73
N VAL A 271 -8.85 -17.21 -8.50
CA VAL A 271 -10.08 -17.97 -8.27
C VAL A 271 -11.30 -17.23 -8.80
N TRP A 272 -11.37 -15.91 -8.61
CA TRP A 272 -12.47 -15.08 -9.10
C TRP A 272 -12.58 -15.12 -10.63
N PHE A 273 -11.48 -14.89 -11.34
CA PHE A 273 -11.45 -14.95 -12.81
C PHE A 273 -11.67 -16.37 -13.33
N ALA A 274 -11.15 -17.39 -12.66
CA ALA A 274 -11.43 -18.77 -13.02
C ALA A 274 -12.93 -19.08 -12.91
N ILE A 275 -13.62 -18.62 -11.86
CA ILE A 275 -15.06 -18.85 -11.69
C ILE A 275 -15.88 -18.04 -12.69
N TYR A 276 -15.77 -16.70 -12.67
CA TYR A 276 -16.63 -15.85 -13.50
C TYR A 276 -16.21 -15.88 -14.98
N GLY A 277 -14.92 -15.70 -15.26
CA GLY A 277 -14.39 -15.76 -16.62
C GLY A 277 -14.50 -17.16 -17.22
N GLY A 278 -14.23 -18.21 -16.44
CA GLY A 278 -14.44 -19.58 -16.89
C GLY A 278 -15.90 -19.91 -17.19
N THR A 279 -16.83 -19.42 -16.38
CA THR A 279 -18.27 -19.57 -16.66
C THR A 279 -18.67 -18.84 -17.93
N ALA A 280 -18.19 -17.60 -18.12
CA ALA A 280 -18.42 -16.84 -19.34
C ALA A 280 -17.90 -17.61 -20.58
N ILE A 281 -16.66 -18.10 -20.52
CA ILE A 281 -16.03 -18.87 -21.60
C ILE A 281 -16.88 -20.12 -21.93
N SER A 282 -17.27 -20.90 -20.92
CA SER A 282 -18.09 -22.09 -21.14
C SER A 282 -19.42 -21.74 -21.81
N MET A 283 -20.13 -20.74 -21.30
CA MET A 283 -21.40 -20.31 -21.87
C MET A 283 -21.27 -19.82 -23.31
N THR A 284 -20.20 -19.07 -23.64
CA THR A 284 -19.93 -18.63 -25.00
C THR A 284 -19.59 -19.80 -25.93
N LEU A 285 -18.83 -20.80 -25.46
CA LEU A 285 -18.55 -22.02 -26.21
C LEU A 285 -19.81 -22.85 -26.45
N ASP A 286 -20.77 -22.81 -25.52
CA ASP A 286 -22.09 -23.44 -25.66
C ASP A 286 -23.06 -22.64 -26.56
N GLY A 287 -22.61 -21.49 -27.09
CA GLY A 287 -23.36 -20.66 -28.05
C GLY A 287 -24.18 -19.53 -27.43
N ASN A 288 -24.04 -19.26 -26.12
CA ASN A 288 -24.75 -18.15 -25.48
C ASN A 288 -24.09 -16.80 -25.82
N GLU A 289 -24.89 -15.86 -26.30
CA GLU A 289 -24.46 -14.48 -26.52
C GLU A 289 -24.57 -13.66 -25.22
N LEU A 290 -23.43 -13.37 -24.60
CA LEU A 290 -23.38 -12.67 -23.31
C LEU A 290 -23.22 -11.15 -23.44
N MET A 291 -22.80 -10.63 -24.60
CA MET A 291 -22.58 -9.20 -24.88
C MET A 291 -23.65 -8.63 -25.83
N THR A 292 -24.92 -8.81 -25.48
CA THR A 292 -26.08 -8.45 -26.32
C THR A 292 -26.20 -6.96 -26.64
N GLY A 293 -25.82 -6.08 -25.71
CA GLY A 293 -25.83 -4.62 -25.89
C GLY A 293 -24.49 -4.02 -26.31
N GLY A 294 -23.47 -4.83 -26.58
CA GLY A 294 -22.12 -4.37 -26.91
C GLY A 294 -21.33 -3.78 -25.74
N SER A 295 -21.80 -3.96 -24.50
CA SER A 295 -21.14 -3.48 -23.28
C SER A 295 -20.61 -4.65 -22.43
N GLY A 296 -19.48 -4.45 -21.75
CA GLY A 296 -18.91 -5.46 -20.84
C GLY A 296 -19.68 -5.54 -19.52
N GLU A 297 -20.40 -4.47 -19.19
CA GLU A 297 -21.15 -4.25 -17.96
C GLU A 297 -22.37 -5.17 -17.84
N GLU A 298 -22.97 -5.57 -18.97
CA GLU A 298 -24.10 -6.50 -19.03
C GLU A 298 -23.70 -7.97 -18.79
N VAL A 299 -22.46 -8.34 -19.12
CA VAL A 299 -22.00 -9.74 -19.15
C VAL A 299 -22.24 -10.45 -17.81
N LEU A 300 -21.96 -9.77 -16.69
CA LEU A 300 -22.20 -10.34 -15.36
C LEU A 300 -23.65 -10.78 -15.18
N PHE A 301 -24.59 -9.92 -15.51
CA PHE A 301 -26.01 -10.16 -15.29
C PHE A 301 -26.59 -11.12 -16.33
N ASN A 302 -26.08 -11.09 -17.56
CA ASN A 302 -26.41 -12.08 -18.59
C ASN A 302 -25.90 -13.48 -18.22
N MET A 303 -24.73 -13.60 -17.60
CA MET A 303 -24.30 -14.89 -17.04
C MET A 303 -25.25 -15.37 -15.94
N LEU A 304 -25.61 -14.47 -15.01
CA LEU A 304 -26.50 -14.81 -13.91
C LEU A 304 -27.89 -15.21 -14.39
N SER A 305 -28.43 -14.54 -15.41
CA SER A 305 -29.74 -14.87 -15.99
C SER A 305 -29.78 -16.24 -16.67
N ASN A 306 -28.64 -16.71 -17.17
CA ASN A 306 -28.47 -18.05 -17.74
C ASN A 306 -28.25 -19.17 -16.69
N LEU A 307 -28.23 -18.82 -15.39
CA LEU A 307 -28.13 -19.77 -14.28
C LEU A 307 -29.45 -19.86 -13.49
N PRO A 308 -29.65 -20.94 -12.71
CA PRO A 308 -30.78 -21.04 -11.79
C PRO A 308 -30.90 -19.82 -10.88
N PHE A 309 -32.12 -19.35 -10.62
CA PHE A 309 -32.38 -18.17 -9.79
C PHE A 309 -31.77 -16.85 -10.32
N GLY A 310 -31.59 -16.73 -11.64
CA GLY A 310 -30.89 -15.59 -12.26
C GLY A 310 -31.38 -14.19 -11.88
N LEU A 311 -32.69 -13.99 -11.70
CA LEU A 311 -33.23 -12.70 -11.21
C LEU A 311 -32.78 -12.42 -9.77
N LEU A 312 -32.88 -13.42 -8.88
CA LEU A 312 -32.50 -13.27 -7.47
C LEU A 312 -31.00 -12.99 -7.34
N THR A 313 -30.16 -13.74 -8.06
CA THR A 313 -28.71 -13.57 -8.03
C THR A 313 -28.27 -12.25 -8.66
N SER A 314 -28.95 -11.79 -9.71
CA SER A 314 -28.77 -10.45 -10.28
C SER A 314 -29.09 -9.33 -9.28
N ILE A 315 -30.20 -9.44 -8.53
CA ILE A 315 -30.54 -8.49 -7.47
C ILE A 315 -29.45 -8.47 -6.38
N ILE A 316 -28.99 -9.65 -5.95
CA ILE A 316 -27.94 -9.76 -4.93
C ILE A 316 -26.62 -9.16 -5.44
N ALA A 317 -26.23 -9.43 -6.70
CA ALA A 317 -25.05 -8.86 -7.32
C ALA A 317 -25.14 -7.33 -7.42
N MET A 318 -26.29 -6.79 -7.81
CA MET A 318 -26.54 -5.34 -7.86
C MET A 318 -26.40 -4.70 -6.46
N ILE A 319 -26.96 -5.31 -5.42
CA ILE A 319 -26.78 -4.85 -4.03
C ILE A 319 -25.30 -4.87 -3.64
N ALA A 320 -24.57 -5.95 -3.98
CA ALA A 320 -23.15 -6.07 -3.67
C ALA A 320 -22.30 -4.98 -4.37
N ILE A 321 -22.60 -4.69 -5.64
CA ILE A 321 -21.96 -3.62 -6.40
C ILE A 321 -22.21 -2.26 -5.76
N ILE A 322 -23.46 -1.96 -5.36
CA ILE A 322 -23.80 -0.71 -4.67
C ILE A 322 -23.04 -0.57 -3.35
N ILE A 323 -22.92 -1.65 -2.57
CA ILE A 323 -22.16 -1.61 -1.31
C ILE A 323 -20.66 -1.43 -1.58
N PHE A 324 -20.09 -2.10 -2.58
CA PHE A 324 -18.69 -1.89 -2.99
C PHE A 324 -18.45 -0.45 -3.42
N PHE A 325 -19.34 0.12 -4.22
CA PHE A 325 -19.28 1.50 -4.67
C PHE A 325 -19.20 2.45 -3.45
N ILE A 326 -20.16 2.34 -2.53
CA ILE A 326 -20.25 3.22 -1.36
C ILE A 326 -19.02 3.08 -0.46
N THR A 327 -18.61 1.84 -0.17
CA THR A 327 -17.48 1.58 0.75
C THR A 327 -16.13 2.01 0.17
N ALA A 328 -15.93 1.85 -1.15
CA ALA A 328 -14.72 2.30 -1.83
C ALA A 328 -14.65 3.84 -1.88
N ALA A 329 -15.74 4.50 -2.28
CA ALA A 329 -15.80 5.95 -2.40
C ALA A 329 -15.65 6.68 -1.05
N ASP A 330 -16.25 6.14 0.01
CA ASP A 330 -16.09 6.60 1.39
C ASP A 330 -14.60 6.55 1.80
N SER A 331 -13.98 5.38 1.65
CA SER A 331 -12.58 5.17 2.05
C SER A 331 -11.62 6.09 1.28
N ALA A 332 -11.84 6.28 -0.02
CA ALA A 332 -11.05 7.20 -0.85
C ALA A 332 -11.21 8.66 -0.39
N SER A 333 -12.44 9.09 -0.09
CA SER A 333 -12.73 10.46 0.38
C SER A 333 -12.03 10.77 1.69
N ILE A 334 -12.04 9.82 2.65
CA ILE A 334 -11.34 9.97 3.94
C ILE A 334 -9.82 10.05 3.73
N VAL A 335 -9.25 9.26 2.83
CA VAL A 335 -7.79 9.30 2.59
C VAL A 335 -7.37 10.61 1.92
N MET A 336 -8.08 11.06 0.89
CA MET A 336 -7.79 12.36 0.25
C MET A 336 -7.91 13.51 1.27
N ALA A 337 -8.92 13.48 2.14
CA ALA A 337 -9.07 14.46 3.21
C ALA A 337 -7.94 14.40 4.24
N SER A 338 -7.50 13.20 4.62
CA SER A 338 -6.37 12.99 5.53
C SER A 338 -5.06 13.54 4.93
N MET A 339 -4.76 13.21 3.67
CA MET A 339 -3.56 13.68 2.96
C MET A 339 -3.56 15.21 2.80
N SER A 340 -4.72 15.80 2.52
CA SER A 340 -4.88 17.26 2.43
C SER A 340 -4.72 17.99 3.77
N GLN A 341 -4.64 17.25 4.87
CA GLN A 341 -4.51 17.76 6.23
C GLN A 341 -3.27 17.18 6.92
N SER A 342 -2.17 17.05 6.18
CA SER A 342 -0.87 16.57 6.68
C SER A 342 -0.93 15.17 7.32
N GLY A 343 -1.77 14.28 6.78
CA GLY A 343 -1.90 12.91 7.26
C GLY A 343 -2.76 12.75 8.53
N ARG A 344 -3.61 13.74 8.83
CA ARG A 344 -4.50 13.73 10.00
C ARG A 344 -5.35 12.44 10.04
N PRO A 345 -5.26 11.60 11.10
CA PRO A 345 -5.94 10.29 11.13
C PRO A 345 -7.46 10.37 11.07
N ASN A 346 -8.04 11.41 11.68
CA ASN A 346 -9.46 11.72 11.63
C ASN A 346 -9.61 13.09 10.93
N PRO A 347 -9.78 13.12 9.60
CA PRO A 347 -9.90 14.37 8.84
C PRO A 347 -11.18 15.13 9.19
N SER A 348 -11.19 16.44 8.94
CA SER A 348 -12.35 17.27 9.23
C SER A 348 -13.49 16.98 8.24
N LYS A 349 -14.73 16.92 8.76
CA LYS A 349 -15.92 16.62 7.95
C LYS A 349 -16.06 17.51 6.71
N PRO A 350 -15.85 18.85 6.78
CA PRO A 350 -15.98 19.69 5.60
C PRO A 350 -15.02 19.30 4.47
N VAL A 351 -13.77 18.97 4.80
CA VAL A 351 -12.77 18.57 3.80
C VAL A 351 -13.11 17.20 3.20
N THR A 352 -13.60 16.26 4.02
CA THR A 352 -14.11 14.97 3.53
C THR A 352 -15.30 15.14 2.59
N ILE A 353 -16.24 16.04 2.91
CA ILE A 353 -17.38 16.36 2.04
C ILE A 353 -16.90 16.95 0.72
N THR A 354 -15.96 17.91 0.75
CA THR A 354 -15.40 18.52 -0.46
C THR A 354 -14.80 17.46 -1.39
N TRP A 355 -13.95 16.56 -0.86
CA TRP A 355 -13.37 15.49 -1.68
C TRP A 355 -14.40 14.50 -2.18
N GLY A 356 -15.39 14.15 -1.37
CA GLY A 356 -16.48 13.28 -1.81
C GLY A 356 -17.35 13.90 -2.91
N LEU A 357 -17.65 15.19 -2.81
CA LEU A 357 -18.37 15.92 -3.86
C LEU A 357 -17.55 16.01 -5.14
N LEU A 358 -16.26 16.36 -5.06
CA LEU A 358 -15.37 16.40 -6.21
C LEU A 358 -15.27 15.02 -6.88
N LEU A 359 -15.19 13.95 -6.09
CA LEU A 359 -15.15 12.58 -6.59
C LEU A 359 -16.42 12.22 -7.39
N GLY A 360 -17.60 12.51 -6.84
CA GLY A 360 -18.87 12.28 -7.51
C GLY A 360 -19.06 13.15 -8.77
N LEU A 361 -18.66 14.42 -8.70
CA LEU A 361 -18.71 15.34 -9.83
C LEU A 361 -17.80 14.89 -10.95
N ILE A 362 -16.55 14.52 -10.66
CA ILE A 362 -15.61 14.03 -11.68
C ILE A 362 -16.10 12.71 -12.28
N ALA A 363 -16.57 11.77 -11.46
CA ALA A 363 -17.14 10.53 -11.98
C ALA A 363 -18.31 10.80 -12.96
N THR A 364 -19.20 11.72 -12.59
CA THR A 364 -20.33 12.14 -13.43
C THR A 364 -19.84 12.84 -14.71
N SER A 365 -18.95 13.82 -14.59
CA SER A 365 -18.44 14.59 -15.72
C SER A 365 -17.67 13.71 -16.71
N LEU A 366 -16.83 12.80 -16.24
CA LEU A 366 -16.07 11.92 -17.10
C LEU A 366 -16.98 10.93 -17.84
N LEU A 367 -18.02 10.41 -17.18
CA LEU A 367 -19.00 9.55 -17.81
C LEU A 367 -19.77 10.32 -18.91
N LEU A 368 -20.21 11.55 -18.62
CA LEU A 368 -20.93 12.38 -19.58
C LEU A 368 -20.05 12.83 -20.76
N ALA A 369 -18.80 13.17 -20.51
CA ALA A 369 -17.82 13.54 -21.55
C ALA A 369 -17.49 12.35 -22.46
N GLY A 370 -17.64 11.14 -21.93
CA GLY A 370 -17.39 9.88 -22.60
C GLY A 370 -18.38 9.51 -23.72
N GLY A 371 -19.64 9.96 -23.62
CA GLY A 371 -20.68 9.62 -24.59
C GLY A 371 -20.86 8.11 -24.79
N ASN A 372 -21.10 7.65 -26.03
CA ASN A 372 -21.23 6.22 -26.35
C ASN A 372 -19.91 5.42 -26.18
N ASN A 373 -18.77 6.11 -26.09
CA ASN A 373 -17.45 5.50 -25.90
C ASN A 373 -16.86 5.90 -24.53
N ALA A 374 -17.71 5.94 -23.49
CA ALA A 374 -17.30 6.49 -22.21
C ALA A 374 -16.07 5.81 -21.61
N LEU A 375 -15.91 4.52 -21.86
CA LEU A 375 -14.77 3.75 -21.42
C LEU A 375 -13.45 4.26 -22.03
N SER A 376 -13.39 4.59 -23.33
CA SER A 376 -12.13 5.02 -23.96
C SER A 376 -11.68 6.41 -23.50
N GLY A 377 -12.63 7.31 -23.22
CA GLY A 377 -12.36 8.64 -22.65
C GLY A 377 -11.79 8.56 -21.23
N LEU A 378 -12.38 7.68 -20.40
CA LEU A 378 -11.91 7.40 -19.04
C LEU A 378 -10.49 6.81 -19.05
N GLN A 379 -10.21 5.86 -19.95
CA GLN A 379 -8.91 5.19 -20.07
C GLN A 379 -7.77 6.17 -20.40
N SER A 380 -7.99 7.08 -21.35
CA SER A 380 -6.95 8.05 -21.77
C SER A 380 -6.57 9.01 -20.64
N ILE A 381 -7.56 9.51 -19.89
CA ILE A 381 -7.34 10.41 -18.75
C ILE A 381 -6.61 9.67 -17.62
N MET A 382 -6.90 8.38 -17.39
CA MET A 382 -6.17 7.56 -16.42
C MET A 382 -4.67 7.54 -16.70
N VAL A 383 -4.29 7.27 -17.95
CA VAL A 383 -2.87 7.14 -18.34
C VAL A 383 -2.13 8.46 -18.14
N VAL A 384 -2.70 9.57 -18.59
CA VAL A 384 -2.10 10.90 -18.48
C VAL A 384 -1.94 11.33 -17.01
N THR A 385 -2.92 11.03 -16.16
CA THR A 385 -2.88 11.39 -14.74
C THR A 385 -1.97 10.48 -13.92
N ALA A 386 -1.86 9.20 -14.25
CA ALA A 386 -1.03 8.22 -13.54
C ALA A 386 0.47 8.32 -13.86
N LEU A 387 0.82 8.75 -15.09
CA LEU A 387 2.22 8.77 -15.54
C LEU A 387 3.16 9.59 -14.64
N PRO A 388 2.84 10.84 -14.23
CA PRO A 388 3.68 11.58 -13.28
C PRO A 388 3.86 10.84 -11.95
N PHE A 389 2.80 10.17 -11.48
CA PHE A 389 2.82 9.44 -10.23
C PHE A 389 3.62 8.13 -10.32
N ALA A 390 3.75 7.53 -11.51
CA ALA A 390 4.66 6.39 -11.73
C ALA A 390 6.12 6.75 -11.36
N PHE A 391 6.59 7.94 -11.75
CA PHE A 391 7.93 8.42 -11.38
C PHE A 391 8.09 8.65 -9.87
N VAL A 392 7.06 9.21 -9.22
CA VAL A 392 7.03 9.31 -7.75
C VAL A 392 7.21 7.94 -7.12
N THR A 393 6.53 6.94 -7.68
CA THR A 393 6.55 5.59 -7.12
C THR A 393 7.90 4.90 -7.30
N ILE A 394 8.58 5.13 -8.42
CA ILE A 394 9.99 4.72 -8.61
C ILE A 394 10.89 5.40 -7.58
N GLY A 395 10.69 6.70 -7.35
CA GLY A 395 11.38 7.45 -6.29
C GLY A 395 11.21 6.81 -4.92
N VAL A 396 9.98 6.42 -4.56
CA VAL A 396 9.67 5.73 -3.29
C VAL A 396 10.43 4.41 -3.17
N MET A 397 10.57 3.62 -4.25
CA MET A 397 11.35 2.37 -4.19
C MET A 397 12.82 2.64 -3.83
N ILE A 398 13.41 3.65 -4.44
CA ILE A 398 14.82 4.05 -4.19
C ILE A 398 14.98 4.61 -2.78
N THR A 399 14.09 5.51 -2.35
CA THR A 399 14.17 6.15 -1.03
C THR A 399 13.92 5.16 0.08
N TRP A 400 12.97 4.24 -0.09
CA TRP A 400 12.68 3.21 0.90
C TRP A 400 13.83 2.22 1.04
N ALA A 401 14.48 1.83 -0.07
CA ALA A 401 15.69 1.00 -0.02
C ALA A 401 16.81 1.69 0.77
N LYS A 402 16.98 3.02 0.63
CA LYS A 402 17.92 3.80 1.45
C LYS A 402 17.51 3.83 2.93
N ASP A 403 16.23 4.08 3.22
CA ASP A 403 15.69 4.14 4.59
C ASP A 403 15.93 2.82 5.34
N LEU A 404 15.63 1.68 4.68
CA LEU A 404 15.81 0.35 5.26
C LEU A 404 17.27 0.02 5.58
N ARG A 405 18.23 0.51 4.78
CA ARG A 405 19.68 0.32 5.06
C ARG A 405 20.11 1.01 6.35
N THR A 406 19.40 2.06 6.74
CA THR A 406 19.65 2.81 7.99
C THR A 406 18.83 2.31 9.18
N ASP A 407 18.08 1.21 9.05
CA ASP A 407 17.38 0.64 10.21
C ASP A 407 18.39 0.05 11.20
N PRO A 408 18.24 0.29 12.53
CA PRO A 408 19.16 -0.26 13.51
C PRO A 408 19.27 -1.78 13.49
N PHE A 409 18.21 -2.49 13.09
CA PHE A 409 18.27 -3.93 12.92
C PHE A 409 19.25 -4.33 11.80
N ILE A 410 19.24 -3.61 10.69
CA ILE A 410 20.14 -3.85 9.56
C ILE A 410 21.56 -3.42 9.90
N ILE A 411 21.72 -2.27 10.56
CA ILE A 411 23.00 -1.75 11.06
C ILE A 411 23.67 -2.76 12.00
N ARG A 412 22.96 -3.20 13.05
CA ARG A 412 23.51 -4.16 14.04
C ARG A 412 23.90 -5.47 13.40
N ARG A 413 23.12 -5.94 12.42
CA ARG A 413 23.43 -7.16 11.67
C ARG A 413 24.69 -6.99 10.82
N THR A 414 24.80 -5.88 10.11
CA THR A 414 25.96 -5.57 9.25
C THR A 414 27.22 -5.47 10.09
N TYR A 415 27.16 -4.70 11.19
CA TYR A 415 28.22 -4.61 12.18
C TYR A 415 28.66 -5.98 12.69
N ALA A 416 27.72 -6.83 13.13
CA ALA A 416 28.06 -8.16 13.65
C ALA A 416 28.73 -9.06 12.60
N GLN A 417 28.32 -8.97 11.34
CA GLN A 417 28.94 -9.72 10.25
C GLN A 417 30.35 -9.21 9.93
N GLU A 418 30.54 -7.90 9.89
CA GLU A 418 31.85 -7.29 9.68
C GLU A 418 32.81 -7.58 10.85
N ALA A 419 32.33 -7.48 12.08
CA ALA A 419 33.04 -7.83 13.30
C ALA A 419 33.62 -9.26 13.25
N ILE A 420 32.77 -10.23 12.92
CA ILE A 420 33.17 -11.64 12.81
C ILE A 420 34.12 -11.81 11.62
N ALA A 421 33.81 -11.24 10.46
CA ALA A 421 34.63 -11.39 9.27
C ALA A 421 36.05 -10.82 9.45
N GLN A 422 36.18 -9.64 10.07
CA GLN A 422 37.47 -9.04 10.39
C GLN A 422 38.22 -9.88 11.43
N GLY A 423 37.54 -10.34 12.48
CA GLY A 423 38.14 -11.22 13.49
C GLY A 423 38.66 -12.53 12.90
N VAL A 424 37.92 -13.16 11.97
CA VAL A 424 38.36 -14.36 11.26
C VAL A 424 39.58 -14.08 10.38
N ARG A 425 39.57 -12.99 9.60
CA ARG A 425 40.71 -12.63 8.75
C ARG A 425 41.97 -12.41 9.58
N ARG A 426 41.86 -11.62 10.66
CA ARG A 426 42.98 -11.36 11.57
C ARG A 426 43.49 -12.64 12.23
N GLY A 427 42.58 -13.49 12.71
CA GLY A 427 42.93 -14.77 13.31
C GLY A 427 43.70 -15.68 12.35
N ILE A 428 43.27 -15.75 11.08
CA ILE A 428 43.98 -16.51 10.04
C ILE A 428 45.35 -15.88 9.73
N ASP A 429 45.42 -14.56 9.61
CA ASP A 429 46.66 -13.85 9.30
C ASP A 429 47.72 -14.00 10.40
N GLU A 430 47.32 -13.99 11.68
CA GLU A 430 48.23 -14.05 12.82
C GLU A 430 48.52 -15.47 13.32
N HIS A 431 47.56 -16.38 13.17
CA HIS A 431 47.58 -17.70 13.82
C HIS A 431 47.23 -18.88 12.88
N GLY A 432 46.97 -18.63 11.59
CA GLY A 432 46.51 -19.64 10.65
C GLY A 432 45.18 -20.26 11.09
N ASP A 433 45.06 -21.58 11.00
CA ASP A 433 43.84 -22.30 11.43
C ASP A 433 43.74 -22.48 12.96
N ALA A 434 44.77 -22.09 13.72
CA ALA A 434 44.90 -22.35 15.15
C ALA A 434 44.44 -21.18 16.03
N PHE A 435 43.21 -20.69 15.83
CA PHE A 435 42.62 -19.63 16.66
C PHE A 435 41.23 -19.99 17.19
N VAL A 436 40.81 -19.31 18.26
CA VAL A 436 39.45 -19.35 18.82
C VAL A 436 38.95 -17.94 19.07
N PHE A 437 37.63 -17.74 19.08
CA PHE A 437 37.06 -16.43 19.39
C PHE A 437 37.15 -16.13 20.89
N SER A 438 37.78 -15.02 21.24
CA SER A 438 37.73 -14.41 22.58
C SER A 438 37.27 -12.95 22.47
N VAL A 439 36.54 -12.46 23.47
CA VAL A 439 36.13 -11.05 23.54
C VAL A 439 37.13 -10.31 24.42
N ASN A 440 37.90 -9.39 23.83
CA ASN A 440 38.87 -8.53 24.53
C ASN A 440 38.59 -7.06 24.19
N GLU A 441 38.90 -6.16 25.12
CA GLU A 441 38.90 -4.71 24.87
C GLU A 441 40.13 -4.34 24.02
N VAL A 442 39.92 -3.53 22.97
CA VAL A 442 40.96 -3.08 22.04
C VAL A 442 40.79 -1.58 21.76
N PRO A 443 41.83 -0.87 21.29
CA PRO A 443 41.68 0.50 20.81
C PRO A 443 40.57 0.61 19.76
N GLU A 444 39.84 1.72 19.76
CA GLU A 444 38.66 1.93 18.91
C GLU A 444 38.94 1.70 17.41
N ALA A 445 40.12 2.10 16.95
CA ALA A 445 40.58 1.94 15.56
C ALA A 445 40.86 0.48 15.15
N GLU A 446 40.99 -0.44 16.10
CA GLU A 446 41.22 -1.87 15.87
C GLU A 446 40.00 -2.72 16.21
N GLY A 447 38.98 -2.10 16.79
CA GLY A 447 37.72 -2.76 17.13
C GLY A 447 36.95 -3.17 15.89
N ALA A 448 36.08 -4.16 16.06
CA ALA A 448 35.10 -4.60 15.06
C ALA A 448 34.24 -3.46 14.45
N GLY A 449 34.14 -2.33 15.15
CA GLY A 449 33.43 -1.13 14.72
C GLY A 449 34.27 -0.04 14.09
N ALA A 450 35.58 -0.23 13.92
CA ALA A 450 36.50 0.85 13.55
C ALA A 450 36.11 1.58 12.25
N ASN A 451 35.46 0.86 11.32
CA ASN A 451 35.02 1.40 10.03
C ASN A 451 33.50 1.70 9.99
N PHE A 452 32.80 1.57 11.13
CA PHE A 452 31.36 1.73 11.23
C PHE A 452 31.00 2.71 12.36
N PRO A 453 30.47 3.91 12.07
CA PRO A 453 30.20 4.94 13.06
C PRO A 453 28.94 4.60 13.89
N SER A 454 29.07 3.65 14.82
CA SER A 454 27.94 3.07 15.55
C SER A 454 27.26 4.03 16.54
N ASP A 455 27.92 5.13 16.86
CA ASP A 455 27.54 6.17 17.79
C ASP A 455 26.90 7.40 17.12
N ASP A 456 26.88 7.47 15.78
CA ASP A 456 26.27 8.57 15.05
C ASP A 456 24.79 8.75 15.47
N PRO A 457 24.40 9.92 16.02
CA PRO A 457 23.02 10.23 16.39
C PRO A 457 22.03 10.03 15.24
N ALA A 458 22.44 10.19 13.99
CA ALA A 458 21.61 9.90 12.81
C ALA A 458 21.19 8.42 12.72
N LEU A 459 21.97 7.51 13.33
CA LEU A 459 21.72 6.07 13.37
C LEU A 459 21.06 5.61 14.68
N THR A 460 21.17 6.40 15.76
CA THR A 460 20.77 6.00 17.13
C THR A 460 19.57 6.79 17.67
N GLU A 461 19.43 8.08 17.33
CA GLU A 461 18.38 8.99 17.83
C GLU A 461 17.28 9.24 16.78
N TRP A 462 16.66 8.18 16.26
CA TRP A 462 15.73 8.27 15.12
C TRP A 462 14.27 7.97 15.46
N TYR A 463 13.95 7.53 16.68
CA TYR A 463 12.58 7.23 17.10
C TYR A 463 11.99 8.40 17.88
N VAL A 464 11.15 9.19 17.21
CA VAL A 464 10.23 10.14 17.83
C VAL A 464 8.82 9.69 17.47
N GLU A 465 7.99 9.46 18.48
CA GLU A 465 6.61 9.04 18.25
C GLU A 465 5.81 10.27 17.78
N ALA A 466 5.55 10.42 16.48
CA ALA A 466 4.81 11.57 15.93
C ALA A 466 3.37 11.75 16.46
N THR A 467 2.89 10.83 17.30
CA THR A 467 1.55 10.89 17.90
C THR A 467 1.58 11.12 19.42
N ALA A 468 2.72 11.49 20.01
CA ALA A 468 2.83 11.69 21.46
C ALA A 468 1.90 12.81 22.02
N ASP A 469 1.39 13.70 21.17
CA ASP A 469 0.46 14.78 21.59
C ASP A 469 -1.03 14.45 21.43
N ALA A 470 -1.39 13.19 21.16
CA ALA A 470 -2.79 12.76 21.12
C ALA A 470 -3.12 11.87 22.32
N ASP A 471 -3.22 12.49 23.51
CA ASP A 471 -3.91 11.89 24.63
C ASP A 471 -5.37 11.60 24.21
N PRO A 472 -5.85 10.34 24.25
CA PRO A 472 -7.20 10.00 23.84
C PRO A 472 -8.31 10.62 24.71
N ASP A 473 -7.98 11.14 25.90
CA ASP A 473 -8.93 11.61 26.91
C ASP A 473 -8.93 13.13 27.19
N SER A 474 -8.12 13.95 26.50
CA SER A 474 -8.08 15.39 26.78
C SER A 474 -9.18 16.17 26.03
N SER A 475 -10.43 16.04 26.48
CA SER A 475 -11.50 16.99 26.14
C SER A 475 -11.47 18.19 27.08
N VAL A 476 -10.54 19.13 26.90
CA VAL A 476 -10.66 20.47 27.48
C VAL A 476 -10.10 21.50 26.50
N LEU A 477 -11.00 22.33 25.98
CA LEU A 477 -10.67 23.64 25.44
C LEU A 477 -10.16 24.52 26.59
N THR A 478 -8.95 25.05 26.50
CA THR A 478 -8.60 26.29 27.21
C THR A 478 -7.81 27.20 26.29
N GLU A 479 -8.33 28.42 26.17
CA GLU A 479 -7.75 29.57 25.50
C GLU A 479 -6.42 30.02 26.14
N SER A 480 -5.62 30.75 25.34
CA SER A 480 -4.65 31.80 25.74
C SER A 480 -3.31 31.46 26.42
N GLY A 481 -2.25 31.38 25.59
CA GLY A 481 -0.91 32.03 25.72
C GLY A 481 0.18 31.41 26.63
N PRO A 482 1.46 31.87 26.57
CA PRO A 482 2.14 32.70 25.56
C PRO A 482 3.41 32.05 24.94
N HIS A 483 3.94 32.70 23.89
CA HIS A 483 5.21 32.43 23.20
C HIS A 483 6.40 32.14 24.13
N VAL A 484 7.14 31.07 23.84
CA VAL A 484 8.51 30.85 24.35
C VAL A 484 9.50 31.15 23.21
N PRO A 485 10.46 32.07 23.39
CA PRO A 485 11.44 32.40 22.36
C PRO A 485 12.55 31.35 22.29
N VAL A 486 13.02 31.09 21.07
CA VAL A 486 14.19 30.25 20.77
C VAL A 486 15.46 30.99 21.21
N SER A 487 16.24 30.43 22.13
CA SER A 487 17.59 30.91 22.45
C SER A 487 18.64 30.23 21.56
N PRO A 488 19.62 30.98 21.02
CA PRO A 488 20.64 30.44 20.12
C PRO A 488 21.86 29.87 20.87
N SER A 489 22.29 28.68 20.44
CA SER A 489 23.68 28.21 20.29
C SER A 489 24.76 28.83 21.18
N THR A 490 25.21 28.11 22.20
CA THR A 490 26.47 28.35 22.92
C THR A 490 27.66 27.74 22.16
N ALA A 491 28.57 28.60 21.68
CA ALA A 491 29.92 28.23 21.24
C ALA A 491 30.85 28.03 22.46
N PRO A 492 31.87 27.15 22.40
CA PRO A 492 32.78 26.94 23.52
C PRO A 492 33.82 28.08 23.57
N GLY A 493 33.79 28.84 24.67
CA GLY A 493 34.69 29.95 24.95
C GLY A 493 36.01 29.52 25.56
N ASN A 494 37.10 30.04 24.98
CA ASN A 494 38.45 30.11 25.52
C ASN A 494 38.47 30.56 26.98
N THR A 495 39.17 29.81 27.83
CA THR A 495 39.64 30.26 29.14
C THR A 495 41.08 30.77 29.01
N ALA A 496 41.27 32.07 29.24
CA ALA A 496 42.57 32.65 29.61
C ALA A 496 42.39 33.44 30.91
N PRO A 497 43.39 33.48 31.81
CA PRO A 497 43.18 33.77 33.22
C PRO A 497 43.41 35.23 33.61
N SER A 498 42.76 35.59 34.72
CA SER A 498 42.86 36.84 35.49
C SER A 498 44.30 37.24 35.81
N ALA A 499 44.62 38.52 35.61
CA ALA A 499 45.83 39.17 36.09
C ALA A 499 45.49 40.10 37.26
N ALA A 500 46.10 39.86 38.43
CA ALA A 500 46.56 40.90 39.36
C ALA A 500 47.29 40.24 40.54
N THR A 501 48.62 40.24 40.52
CA THR A 501 49.47 40.44 41.71
C THR A 501 50.88 40.73 41.23
N ALA A 502 51.43 41.82 41.75
CA ALA A 502 52.76 42.31 41.48
C ALA A 502 53.82 41.38 42.07
N ASP A 503 54.88 41.07 41.33
CA ASP A 503 56.25 41.22 41.86
C ASP A 503 57.31 41.22 40.75
N ALA A 504 58.44 41.82 41.08
CA ALA A 504 59.49 42.30 40.21
C ALA A 504 60.43 41.21 39.65
N SER A 505 61.27 41.68 38.71
CA SER A 505 62.57 41.13 38.25
C SER A 505 62.59 40.21 37.02
N SER A 506 63.04 40.80 35.90
CA SER A 506 63.74 40.10 34.80
C SER A 506 65.18 39.77 35.27
N PRO A 507 65.85 38.74 34.72
CA PRO A 507 66.51 38.95 33.43
C PRO A 507 66.49 37.75 32.47
N ALA A 508 66.57 38.11 31.20
CA ALA A 508 66.84 37.25 30.05
C ALA A 508 68.11 36.38 30.22
N ARG A 509 68.01 35.11 29.79
CA ARG A 509 69.15 34.36 29.23
C ARG A 509 68.72 33.55 28.02
N ARG A 510 69.27 33.95 26.87
CA ARG A 510 69.44 33.12 25.67
C ARG A 510 70.32 31.92 26.00
N ALA A 511 70.05 30.79 25.38
CA ALA A 511 71.07 29.82 24.96
C ALA A 511 70.66 29.24 23.59
N PRO A 512 71.60 28.86 22.72
CA PRO A 512 71.32 28.48 21.33
C PRO A 512 71.06 26.98 21.17
N ARG A 513 70.27 26.68 20.11
CA ARG A 513 69.91 25.37 19.55
C ARG A 513 68.86 24.56 20.30
#